data_AF-A0AAA9TA55-F1
#
_entry.id   AF-A0AAA9TA55-F1
#
_cell.length_a   1.000
_cell.length_b   1.000
_cell.length_c   1.000
_cell.angle_alpha   90.00
_cell.angle_beta   90.00
_cell.angle_gamma   90.00
#
_symmetry.space_group_name_H-M   'P 1'
#
loop_
_entity.id
_entity.type
_entity.pdbx_description
1 polymer ?
#
loop_
_entity_poly.entity_id
_entity_poly.type
_entity_poly.pdbx_seq_one_letter_code
_entity_poly.pdbx_strand_id
1 'polypeptide(L)'
;MSQAPGAQPSPPSVYHERQRLELCAVHALNNVLQQQLFSQEAADEICKRLAPDSRLNPHRSLLGTGNYDVNVIMAALQGQGLAAVWWDRRRAFLAAALAQGLCEVLLVVTKEVEEQGSWLQAD
;
A
#
# COMPACT_ATOMS: atom_id res chain seq x y z
N MET A 1 44.04 10.20 -20.47
CA MET A 1 42.92 10.89 -19.79
C MET A 1 42.73 10.22 -18.44
N SER A 2 43.21 10.85 -17.38
CA SER A 2 43.18 10.31 -16.01
C SER A 2 41.77 10.45 -15.44
N GLN A 3 41.13 9.35 -15.05
CA GLN A 3 39.87 9.40 -14.31
C GLN A 3 40.13 9.97 -12.91
N ALA A 4 39.29 10.92 -12.49
CA ALA A 4 39.36 11.53 -11.17
C ALA A 4 38.94 10.51 -10.08
N PRO A 5 39.67 10.40 -8.97
CA PRO A 5 39.28 9.55 -7.85
C PRO A 5 38.24 10.29 -6.98
N GLY A 6 37.10 9.65 -6.72
CA GLY A 6 36.26 10.02 -5.56
C GLY A 6 34.80 10.41 -5.78
N ALA A 7 34.16 10.06 -6.90
CA ALA A 7 32.70 10.17 -6.95
C ALA A 7 32.08 9.03 -6.13
N GLN A 8 31.68 9.30 -4.88
CA GLN A 8 30.83 8.37 -4.14
C GLN A 8 29.52 8.20 -4.90
N PRO A 9 29.00 6.98 -5.06
CA PRO A 9 27.70 6.77 -5.69
C PRO A 9 26.63 7.52 -4.89
N SER A 10 25.84 8.35 -5.58
CA SER A 10 24.68 8.98 -4.95
C SER A 10 23.74 7.90 -4.44
N PRO A 11 23.13 8.07 -3.26
CA PRO A 11 22.17 7.10 -2.75
C PRO A 11 21.06 6.87 -3.79
N PRO A 12 20.54 5.65 -3.91
CA PRO A 12 19.45 5.36 -4.84
C PRO A 12 18.27 6.29 -4.54
N SER A 13 17.71 6.89 -5.59
CA SER A 13 16.56 7.78 -5.44
C SER A 13 15.35 7.00 -4.93
N VAL A 14 14.81 7.39 -3.78
CA VAL A 14 13.56 6.83 -3.25
C VAL A 14 12.40 7.27 -4.14
N TYR A 15 11.58 6.32 -4.58
CA TYR A 15 10.39 6.61 -5.36
C TYR A 15 9.33 7.25 -4.46
N HIS A 16 8.77 8.39 -4.88
CA HIS A 16 7.74 9.08 -4.13
C HIS A 16 6.75 9.82 -5.04
N GLU A 17 5.48 9.42 -4.97
CA GLU A 17 4.32 10.15 -5.45
C GLU A 17 3.73 11.01 -4.35
N ARG A 18 3.61 12.31 -4.64
CA ARG A 18 2.86 13.24 -3.81
C ARG A 18 1.37 13.04 -4.04
N GLN A 19 0.61 12.94 -2.96
CA GLN A 19 -0.84 12.78 -3.04
C GLN A 19 -1.48 13.94 -3.83
N ARG A 20 -2.42 13.59 -4.70
CA ARG A 20 -3.33 14.52 -5.36
C ARG A 20 -4.77 14.04 -5.19
N LEU A 21 -5.69 14.99 -5.03
CA LEU A 21 -7.13 14.71 -4.91
C LEU A 21 -7.41 13.68 -3.79
N GLU A 22 -8.38 12.81 -4.01
CA GLU A 22 -8.76 11.70 -3.12
C GLU A 22 -8.05 10.38 -3.49
N LEU A 23 -6.91 10.44 -4.20
CA LEU A 23 -6.18 9.26 -4.69
C LEU A 23 -5.14 8.73 -3.70
N CYS A 24 -5.37 8.93 -2.40
CA CYS A 24 -4.43 8.52 -1.35
C CYS A 24 -4.07 7.03 -1.45
N ALA A 25 -5.04 6.15 -1.72
CA ALA A 25 -4.79 4.72 -1.86
C ALA A 25 -3.87 4.39 -3.04
N VAL A 26 -4.06 5.03 -4.20
CA VAL A 26 -3.21 4.85 -5.40
C VAL A 26 -1.78 5.25 -5.08
N HIS A 27 -1.60 6.44 -4.52
CA HIS A 27 -0.27 6.95 -4.18
C HIS A 27 0.39 6.16 -3.06
N ALA A 28 -0.37 5.69 -2.07
CA ALA A 28 0.14 4.81 -1.02
C ALA A 28 0.64 3.48 -1.59
N LEU A 29 -0.11 2.85 -2.50
CA LEU A 29 0.29 1.62 -3.19
C LEU A 29 1.58 1.83 -4.01
N ASN A 30 1.63 2.89 -4.82
CA ASN A 30 2.82 3.16 -5.64
C ASN A 30 4.05 3.51 -4.78
N ASN A 31 3.84 4.24 -3.68
CA ASN A 31 4.91 4.56 -2.74
C ASN A 31 5.43 3.32 -2.01
N VAL A 32 4.58 2.45 -1.48
CA VAL A 32 5.05 1.25 -0.77
C VAL A 32 5.71 0.25 -1.71
N LEU A 33 5.28 0.19 -2.97
CA LEU A 33 5.88 -0.65 -4.02
C LEU A 33 7.08 0.00 -4.72
N GLN A 34 7.40 1.24 -4.38
CA GLN A 34 8.50 2.02 -4.94
C GLN A 34 8.48 2.15 -6.48
N GLN A 35 7.29 2.15 -7.09
CA GLN A 35 7.08 2.27 -8.54
C GLN A 35 5.65 2.72 -8.86
N GLN A 36 5.45 3.44 -9.98
CA GLN A 36 4.13 3.73 -10.54
C GLN A 36 3.48 2.47 -11.13
N LEU A 37 2.75 1.70 -10.31
CA LEU A 37 2.08 0.46 -10.76
C LEU A 37 0.56 0.62 -10.89
N PHE A 38 -0.03 1.53 -10.12
CA PHE A 38 -1.46 1.77 -10.07
C PHE A 38 -1.80 3.17 -10.55
N SER A 39 -2.93 3.27 -11.25
CA SER A 39 -3.59 4.51 -11.62
C SER A 39 -4.99 4.57 -11.01
N GLN A 40 -5.67 5.71 -11.15
CA GLN A 40 -7.07 5.85 -10.77
C GLN A 40 -7.95 4.83 -11.52
N GLU A 41 -7.70 4.64 -12.81
CA GLU A 41 -8.44 3.69 -13.65
C GLU A 41 -8.21 2.25 -13.17
N ALA A 42 -6.98 1.88 -12.81
CA ALA A 42 -6.70 0.56 -12.26
C ALA A 42 -7.42 0.31 -10.93
N ALA A 43 -7.45 1.30 -10.04
CA ALA A 43 -8.20 1.22 -8.78
C ALA A 43 -9.72 1.16 -9.01
N ASP A 44 -10.23 1.89 -10.01
CA ASP A 44 -11.62 1.86 -10.42
C ASP A 44 -12.05 0.50 -10.98
N GLU A 45 -11.19 -0.17 -11.76
CA GLU A 45 -11.44 -1.53 -12.24
C GLU A 45 -11.46 -2.54 -11.09
N ILE A 46 -10.59 -2.38 -10.09
CA ILE A 46 -10.66 -3.19 -8.85
C ILE A 46 -12.02 -2.99 -8.17
N CYS A 47 -12.47 -1.73 -8.02
CA CYS A 47 -13.77 -1.42 -7.43
C CYS A 47 -14.91 -2.14 -8.16
N LYS A 48 -14.91 -2.11 -9.50
CA LYS A 48 -15.94 -2.79 -10.32
C LYS A 48 -15.94 -4.30 -10.11
N ARG A 49 -14.77 -4.93 -10.02
CA ARG A 49 -14.66 -6.38 -9.75
C ARG A 49 -15.14 -6.77 -8.35
N LEU A 50 -14.92 -5.91 -7.35
CA LEU A 50 -15.38 -6.15 -5.98
C LEU A 50 -16.91 -6.03 -5.84
N ALA A 51 -17.56 -5.22 -6.68
CA ALA A 51 -19.00 -5.00 -6.66
C ALA A 51 -19.61 -4.98 -8.08
N PRO A 52 -19.61 -6.12 -8.81
CA PRO A 52 -19.95 -6.18 -10.24
C PRO A 52 -21.41 -5.80 -10.53
N ASP A 53 -22.33 -6.11 -9.61
CA ASP A 53 -23.76 -5.88 -9.78
C ASP A 53 -24.23 -4.56 -9.17
N SER A 54 -23.32 -3.75 -8.61
CA SER A 54 -23.70 -2.52 -7.92
C SER A 54 -23.80 -1.33 -8.86
N ARG A 55 -24.95 -0.66 -8.85
CA ARG A 55 -25.15 0.60 -9.58
C ARG A 55 -24.36 1.77 -8.98
N LEU A 56 -24.14 1.74 -7.67
CA LEU A 56 -23.31 2.69 -6.94
C LEU A 56 -22.18 1.91 -6.27
N ASN A 57 -20.94 2.17 -6.65
CA ASN A 57 -19.83 1.38 -6.14
C ASN A 57 -19.54 1.76 -4.68
N PRO A 58 -19.58 0.82 -3.72
CA PRO A 58 -19.36 1.15 -2.31
C PRO A 58 -17.88 1.36 -1.94
N HIS A 59 -16.95 1.01 -2.84
CA HIS A 59 -15.52 1.00 -2.57
C HIS A 59 -14.81 2.30 -2.99
N ARG A 60 -15.55 3.34 -3.38
CA ARG A 60 -15.02 4.64 -3.82
C ARG A 60 -16.08 5.75 -3.70
N SER A 61 -15.66 7.00 -3.78
CA SER A 61 -16.56 8.17 -3.88
C SER A 61 -17.58 8.02 -5.03
N LEU A 62 -18.81 8.51 -4.84
CA LEU A 62 -19.92 8.34 -5.80
C LEU A 62 -19.62 8.87 -7.20
N LEU A 63 -18.83 9.95 -7.31
CA LEU A 63 -18.41 10.56 -8.57
C LEU A 63 -17.13 9.94 -9.15
N GLY A 64 -16.60 8.88 -8.52
CA GLY A 64 -15.38 8.20 -8.98
C GLY A 64 -14.09 9.01 -8.78
N THR A 65 -14.08 9.97 -7.86
CA THR A 65 -12.94 10.89 -7.61
C THR A 65 -11.79 10.27 -6.82
N GLY A 66 -11.97 9.07 -6.28
CA GLY A 66 -11.03 8.38 -5.40
C GLY A 66 -11.72 7.90 -4.12
N ASN A 67 -11.08 8.13 -2.97
CA ASN A 67 -11.52 7.70 -1.64
C ASN A 67 -11.77 6.18 -1.58
N TYR A 68 -10.78 5.43 -2.06
CA TYR A 68 -10.85 3.98 -2.12
C TYR A 68 -10.77 3.36 -0.73
N ASP A 69 -11.62 2.37 -0.48
CA ASP A 69 -11.58 1.64 0.78
C ASP A 69 -10.41 0.64 0.85
N VAL A 70 -10.23 0.03 2.02
CA VAL A 70 -9.16 -0.94 2.27
C VAL A 70 -9.26 -2.19 1.41
N ASN A 71 -10.46 -2.60 0.97
CA ASN A 71 -10.63 -3.80 0.14
C ASN A 71 -9.99 -3.59 -1.24
N VAL A 72 -10.04 -2.36 -1.77
CA VAL A 72 -9.34 -1.99 -3.01
C VAL A 72 -7.82 -2.13 -2.84
N ILE A 73 -7.28 -1.66 -1.71
CA ILE A 73 -5.84 -1.79 -1.37
C ILE A 73 -5.44 -3.26 -1.26
N MET A 74 -6.22 -4.06 -0.53
CA MET A 74 -5.96 -5.49 -0.34
C MET A 74 -6.00 -6.25 -1.68
N ALA A 75 -7.01 -6.01 -2.52
CA ALA A 75 -7.13 -6.63 -3.82
C ALA A 75 -6.01 -6.20 -4.80
N ALA A 76 -5.58 -4.95 -4.73
CA ALA A 76 -4.43 -4.45 -5.49
C ALA A 76 -3.14 -5.21 -5.14
N LEU A 77 -2.83 -5.33 -3.85
CA LEU A 77 -1.65 -6.06 -3.36
C LEU A 77 -1.73 -7.55 -3.70
N GLN A 78 -2.91 -8.17 -3.56
CA GLN A 78 -3.12 -9.56 -3.94
C GLN A 78 -2.80 -9.83 -5.42
N GLY A 79 -3.17 -8.89 -6.30
CA GLY A 79 -2.83 -8.93 -7.72
C GLY A 79 -1.33 -8.86 -8.01
N GLN A 80 -0.53 -8.31 -7.08
CA GLN A 80 0.94 -8.26 -7.16
C GLN A 80 1.63 -9.43 -6.43
N GLY A 81 0.88 -10.45 -5.99
CA GLY A 81 1.46 -11.58 -5.26
C GLY A 81 1.79 -11.26 -3.79
N LEU A 82 1.25 -10.18 -3.25
CA LEU A 82 1.42 -9.73 -1.87
C LEU A 82 0.13 -9.94 -1.07
N ALA A 83 0.22 -9.74 0.23
CA ALA A 83 -0.91 -9.70 1.14
C ALA A 83 -0.82 -8.46 2.03
N ALA A 84 -1.98 -7.99 2.49
CA ALA A 84 -2.11 -6.88 3.39
C ALA A 84 -2.73 -7.39 4.69
N VAL A 85 -2.00 -7.29 5.80
CA VAL A 85 -2.42 -7.86 7.10
C VAL A 85 -2.65 -6.76 8.11
N TRP A 86 -3.74 -6.88 8.86
CA TRP A 86 -4.07 -5.93 9.91
C TRP A 86 -3.13 -6.13 11.09
N TRP A 87 -2.42 -5.06 11.45
CA TRP A 87 -1.60 -5.10 12.64
C TRP A 87 -2.46 -4.93 13.90
N ASP A 88 -2.40 -5.92 14.79
CA ASP A 88 -3.00 -5.80 16.12
C ASP A 88 -2.16 -4.84 16.98
N ARG A 89 -2.72 -3.65 17.23
CA ARG A 89 -2.08 -2.60 18.04
C ARG A 89 -1.75 -3.00 19.48
N ARG A 90 -2.29 -4.11 19.99
CA ARG A 90 -1.98 -4.66 21.32
C ARG A 90 -0.61 -5.35 21.36
N ARG A 91 0.00 -5.62 20.20
CA ARG A 91 1.30 -6.29 20.10
C ARG A 91 2.46 -5.33 20.35
N ALA A 92 3.47 -5.83 21.07
CA ALA A 92 4.59 -5.03 21.57
C ALA A 92 5.48 -4.43 20.47
N PHE A 93 5.67 -5.14 19.35
CA PHE A 93 6.64 -4.77 18.31
C PHE A 93 6.51 -3.33 17.80
N LEU A 94 5.28 -2.88 17.54
CA LEU A 94 5.00 -1.49 17.13
C LEU A 94 4.38 -0.66 18.25
N ALA A 95 4.24 -1.17 19.48
CA ALA A 95 3.53 -0.47 20.55
C ALA A 95 4.10 0.93 20.80
N ALA A 96 5.42 1.09 20.79
CA ALA A 96 6.06 2.40 20.95
C ALA A 96 5.79 3.36 19.77
N ALA A 97 5.78 2.84 18.54
CA ALA A 97 5.50 3.63 17.34
C ALA A 97 4.02 4.04 17.24
N LEU A 98 3.11 3.20 17.71
CA LEU A 98 1.66 3.41 17.64
C LEU A 98 1.09 4.10 18.89
N ALA A 99 1.87 4.22 19.98
CA ALA A 99 1.44 4.89 21.22
C ALA A 99 1.16 6.39 21.04
N GLN A 100 1.65 7.00 19.95
CA GLN A 100 1.57 8.45 19.72
C GLN A 100 0.26 8.89 19.04
N GLY A 101 -0.67 7.97 18.70
CA GLY A 101 -1.94 8.35 18.09
C GLY A 101 -2.92 7.20 17.83
N LEU A 102 -4.09 7.54 17.28
CA LEU A 102 -5.05 6.60 16.73
C LEU A 102 -4.65 6.33 15.27
N CYS A 103 -3.80 5.33 15.04
CA CYS A 103 -3.49 4.84 13.70
C CYS A 103 -3.86 3.35 13.61
N GLU A 104 -4.46 3.00 12.49
CA GLU A 104 -4.55 1.63 12.04
C GLU A 104 -3.39 1.37 11.08
N VAL A 105 -2.78 0.19 11.17
CA VAL A 105 -1.62 -0.16 10.36
C VAL A 105 -1.91 -1.43 9.59
N LEU A 106 -1.62 -1.35 8.29
CA LEU A 106 -1.63 -2.46 7.37
C LEU A 106 -0.17 -2.80 7.04
N LEU A 107 0.24 -4.04 7.31
CA LEU A 107 1.55 -4.52 6.89
C LEU A 107 1.41 -5.16 5.51
N VAL A 108 2.33 -4.81 4.60
CA VAL A 108 2.43 -5.48 3.30
C VAL A 108 3.47 -6.60 3.42
N VAL A 109 3.02 -7.83 3.23
CA VAL A 109 3.85 -9.03 3.34
C VAL A 109 3.78 -9.84 2.05
N THR A 110 4.74 -10.74 1.84
CA THR A 110 4.64 -11.73 0.76
C THR A 110 3.51 -12.73 1.07
N LYS A 111 2.93 -13.35 0.04
CA LYS A 111 1.93 -14.41 0.23
C LYS A 111 2.43 -15.54 1.11
N GLU A 112 3.69 -15.94 0.94
CA GLU A 112 4.31 -16.98 1.75
C GLU A 112 4.33 -16.62 3.25
N VAL A 113 4.67 -15.38 3.60
CA VAL A 113 4.65 -14.90 5.00
C VAL A 113 3.24 -14.90 5.57
N GLU A 114 2.24 -14.53 4.77
CA GLU A 114 0.84 -14.58 5.18
C GLU A 114 0.35 -16.01 5.40
N GLU A 115 0.61 -16.91 4.46
CA GLU A 115 0.21 -18.32 4.54
C GLU A 115 0.85 -19.05 5.74
N GLN A 116 2.10 -18.70 6.06
CA GLN A 116 2.82 -19.24 7.22
C GLN A 116 2.40 -18.57 8.54
N GLY A 117 1.71 -17.43 8.49
CA GLY A 117 1.37 -16.63 9.67
C GLY A 117 2.58 -16.18 10.49
N SER A 118 3.77 -16.13 9.88
CA SER A 118 5.02 -15.84 10.60
C SER A 118 5.05 -14.41 11.16
N TRP A 119 4.31 -13.50 10.55
CA TRP A 119 4.09 -12.14 11.07
C TRP A 119 3.32 -12.12 12.40
N LEU A 120 2.64 -13.19 12.82
CA LEU A 120 1.96 -13.31 14.13
C LEU A 120 2.92 -13.61 15.28
N GLN A 121 4.09 -14.18 14.97
CA GLN A 121 5.07 -14.52 15.99
C GLN A 121 5.71 -13.23 16.49
N ALA A 122 5.74 -13.08 17.82
CA ALA A 122 6.55 -12.08 18.48
C ALA A 122 7.71 -12.88 19.06
N ASP A 123 8.89 -12.79 18.43
CA ASP A 123 10.11 -13.20 19.11
C ASP A 123 10.28 -12.38 20.41
#